data_AF-A0A1F8JR07-F1
#
_entry.id   AF-A0A1F8JR07-F1
#
_cell.length_a   1.000
_cell.length_b   1.000
_cell.length_c   1.000
_cell.angle_alpha   90.00
_cell.angle_beta   90.00
_cell.angle_gamma   90.00
#
_symmetry.space_group_name_H-M   'P 1'
#
loop_
_entity.id
_entity.type
_entity.pdbx_description
1 polymer ?
#
loop_
_entity_poly.entity_id
_entity_poly.type
_entity_poly.pdbx_seq_one_letter_code
_entity_poly.pdbx_strand_id
1 'polypeptide(L)'
;MRIIAILLMLAGGGMLGGSVYIHNQVLQGRAQIADAQKKVNTGKSLFSVDPTAKKVGNQLFKPIDKKLAEARGEATYYERLASQLQMGGIILLVIGAGMFLFGKRRS
;
A
#
# COMPACT_ATOMS: atom_id res chain seq x y z
N MET A 1 35.74 4.57 2.03
CA MET A 1 34.86 3.38 2.15
C MET A 1 33.85 3.47 3.30
N ARG A 2 34.25 3.78 4.54
CA ARG A 2 33.34 3.79 5.71
C ARG A 2 32.20 4.83 5.63
N ILE A 3 32.47 6.04 5.13
CA ILE A 3 31.46 7.11 4.98
C ILE A 3 30.36 6.71 3.98
N ILE A 4 30.74 6.11 2.84
CA ILE A 4 29.79 5.63 1.82
C ILE A 4 28.88 4.53 2.39
N ALA A 5 29.43 3.62 3.21
CA ALA A 5 28.65 2.57 3.86
C ALA A 5 27.63 3.12 4.86
N ILE A 6 28.00 4.17 5.61
CA ILE A 6 27.08 4.85 6.56
C ILE A 6 25.96 5.56 5.79
N LEU A 7 26.29 6.25 4.69
CA LEU A 7 25.28 6.91 3.85
C LEU A 7 24.28 5.91 3.25
N LEU A 8 24.77 4.75 2.77
CA LEU A 8 23.91 3.67 2.26
C LEU A 8 23.00 3.09 3.35
N MET A 9 23.50 2.92 4.58
CA MET A 9 22.68 2.45 5.70
C MET A 9 21.61 3.47 6.10
N LEU A 10 21.93 4.77 6.14
CA LEU A 10 20.96 5.82 6.42
C LEU A 10 19.88 5.90 5.33
N ALA A 11 20.28 5.83 4.06
CA ALA A 11 19.34 5.81 2.94
C ALA A 11 18.41 4.58 2.98
N GLY A 12 18.96 3.39 3.24
CA GLY A 12 18.17 2.16 3.39
C GLY A 12 17.22 2.20 4.58
N GLY A 13 17.66 2.74 5.72
CA GLY A 13 16.82 2.96 6.90
C GLY A 13 15.66 3.92 6.63
N GLY A 14 15.91 5.04 5.93
CA GLY A 14 14.87 5.97 5.52
C GLY A 14 13.83 5.35 4.58
N MET A 15 14.26 4.53 3.62
CA MET A 15 13.36 3.80 2.73
C MET A 15 12.48 2.78 3.46
N LEU A 16 13.03 2.08 4.47
CA LEU A 16 12.25 1.18 5.31
C LEU A 16 11.21 1.94 6.15
N GLY A 17 11.58 3.07 6.74
CA GLY A 17 10.65 3.92 7.48
C GLY A 17 9.50 4.43 6.61
N GLY A 18 9.83 4.94 5.42
CA GLY A 18 8.83 5.39 4.44
C GLY A 18 7.91 4.25 3.96
N SER A 19 8.46 3.05 3.74
CA SER A 19 7.70 1.87 3.34
C SER A 19 6.62 1.50 4.38
N VAL A 20 6.97 1.48 5.67
CA VAL A 20 6.02 1.16 6.75
C VAL A 20 4.89 2.19 6.82
N TYR A 21 5.21 3.48 6.64
CA TYR A 21 4.21 4.54 6.63
C TYR A 21 3.20 4.35 5.48
N ILE A 22 3.69 4.10 4.26
CA ILE A 22 2.83 3.86 3.09
C ILE A 22 2.01 2.57 3.30
N HIS A 23 2.61 1.51 3.82
CA HIS A 23 1.92 0.26 4.08
C HIS A 23 0.77 0.42 5.08
N ASN A 24 0.98 1.18 6.16
CA ASN A 24 -0.08 1.49 7.13
C ASN A 24 -1.20 2.34 6.53
N GLN A 25 -0.87 3.35 5.73
CA GLN A 25 -1.84 4.18 5.01
C GLN A 25 -2.70 3.33 4.04
N VAL A 26 -2.07 2.42 3.30
CA VAL A 26 -2.75 1.50 2.38
C VAL A 26 -3.67 0.53 3.13
N LEU A 27 -3.22 -0.01 4.26
CA LEU A 27 -4.04 -0.87 5.13
C LEU A 27 -5.29 -0.15 5.63
N GLN A 28 -5.13 1.09 6.12
CA GLN A 28 -6.24 1.91 6.57
C GLN A 28 -7.19 2.25 5.41
N GLY A 29 -6.67 2.61 4.25
CA GLY A 29 -7.46 2.87 3.05
C GLY A 29 -8.26 1.64 2.60
N ARG A 30 -7.64 0.45 2.61
CA ARG A 30 -8.31 -0.82 2.32
C ARG A 30 -9.43 -1.14 3.29
N ALA A 31 -9.23 -0.90 4.59
CA ALA A 31 -10.26 -1.09 5.60
C ALA A 31 -11.47 -0.17 5.34
N GLN A 32 -11.23 1.11 5.03
CA GLN A 32 -12.28 2.06 4.68
C GLN A 32 -13.03 1.66 3.40
N ILE A 33 -12.31 1.19 2.38
CA ILE A 33 -12.92 0.67 1.14
C ILE A 33 -13.79 -0.57 1.42
N ALA A 34 -13.35 -1.46 2.31
CA ALA A 34 -14.11 -2.65 2.68
C ALA A 34 -15.42 -2.27 3.40
N ASP A 35 -15.35 -1.33 4.34
CA ASP A 35 -16.52 -0.80 5.03
C ASP A 35 -17.48 -0.08 4.08
N ALA A 36 -16.95 0.73 3.17
CA ALA A 36 -17.74 1.40 2.13
C ALA A 36 -18.42 0.38 1.20
N GLN A 37 -17.71 -0.67 0.78
CA GLN A 37 -18.30 -1.76 -0.01
C GLN A 37 -19.42 -2.46 0.76
N LYS A 38 -19.25 -2.71 2.06
CA LYS A 38 -20.27 -3.32 2.90
C LYS A 38 -21.52 -2.46 2.97
N LYS A 39 -21.38 -1.14 3.10
CA LYS A 39 -22.49 -0.18 3.06
C LYS A 39 -23.19 -0.18 1.69
N VAL A 40 -22.44 -0.17 0.59
CA VAL A 40 -23.00 -0.26 -0.76
C VAL A 40 -23.76 -1.56 -0.97
N ASN A 41 -23.21 -2.69 -0.52
CA ASN A 41 -23.86 -3.99 -0.63
C ASN A 41 -25.14 -4.05 0.20
N THR A 42 -25.14 -3.46 1.40
CA THR A 42 -26.33 -3.35 2.26
C THR A 42 -27.39 -2.45 1.61
N GLY A 43 -26.98 -1.32 1.01
CA GLY A 43 -27.88 -0.48 0.21
C GLY A 43 -28.50 -1.27 -0.94
N LYS A 44 -27.67 -1.93 -1.75
CA LYS A 44 -28.14 -2.79 -2.86
C LYS A 44 -29.07 -3.91 -2.39
N SER A 45 -28.84 -4.52 -1.23
CA SER A 45 -29.74 -5.55 -0.70
C SER A 45 -31.13 -4.99 -0.38
N LEU A 46 -31.22 -3.75 0.11
CA LEU A 46 -32.49 -3.07 0.36
C LEU A 46 -33.26 -2.75 -0.93
N PHE A 47 -32.55 -2.41 -2.01
CA PHE A 47 -33.16 -2.11 -3.30
C PHE A 47 -33.39 -3.34 -4.18
N SER A 48 -32.95 -4.54 -3.79
CA SER A 48 -33.06 -5.75 -4.64
C SER A 48 -34.34 -6.57 -4.40
N VAL A 49 -35.18 -6.16 -3.44
CA VAL A 49 -36.45 -6.81 -3.12
C VAL A 49 -37.50 -6.61 -4.22
N ASP A 50 -37.42 -5.51 -4.97
CA ASP A 50 -38.34 -5.19 -6.07
C ASP A 50 -37.56 -5.00 -7.40
N PRO A 51 -37.96 -5.62 -8.52
CA PRO A 51 -37.26 -5.50 -9.81
C PRO A 51 -37.08 -4.06 -10.29
N THR A 52 -38.04 -3.19 -9.95
CA THR A 52 -38.06 -1.77 -10.32
C THR A 52 -37.04 -1.00 -9.48
N ALA A 53 -37.06 -1.23 -8.17
CA ALA A 53 -36.10 -0.66 -7.22
C ALA A 53 -34.67 -1.17 -7.50
N LYS A 54 -34.52 -2.39 -8.02
CA LYS A 54 -33.21 -2.98 -8.36
C LYS A 54 -32.54 -2.25 -9.52
N LYS A 55 -33.31 -1.79 -10.52
CA LYS A 55 -32.79 -0.94 -11.60
C LYS A 55 -32.32 0.42 -11.09
N VAL A 56 -33.11 1.05 -10.23
CA VAL A 56 -32.80 2.36 -9.62
C VAL A 56 -31.57 2.25 -8.71
N GLY A 57 -31.53 1.24 -7.85
CA GLY A 57 -30.39 0.93 -7.00
C GLY A 57 -29.11 0.70 -7.82
N ASN A 58 -29.17 -0.12 -8.87
CA ASN A 58 -28.01 -0.35 -9.73
C ASN A 58 -27.49 0.93 -10.42
N GLN A 59 -28.36 1.87 -10.78
CA GLN A 59 -27.93 3.17 -11.34
C GLN A 59 -27.30 4.07 -10.27
N LEU A 60 -27.87 4.12 -9.07
CA LEU A 60 -27.35 4.91 -7.95
C LEU A 60 -25.98 4.41 -7.46
N PHE A 61 -25.80 3.09 -7.37
CA PHE A 61 -24.57 2.50 -6.81
C PHE A 61 -23.47 2.26 -7.86
N LYS A 62 -23.78 2.24 -9.17
CA LYS A 62 -22.79 2.10 -10.25
C LYS A 62 -21.59 3.06 -10.15
N PRO A 63 -21.79 4.39 -10.00
CA PRO A 63 -20.67 5.33 -9.88
C PRO A 63 -19.86 5.11 -8.60
N ILE A 64 -20.50 4.62 -7.53
CA ILE A 64 -19.83 4.32 -6.26
C ILE A 64 -18.98 3.05 -6.39
N ASP A 65 -19.49 2.00 -7.04
CA ASP A 65 -18.71 0.79 -7.33
C ASP A 65 -17.48 1.11 -8.18
N LYS A 66 -17.63 2.01 -9.18
CA LYS A 66 -16.52 2.43 -10.03
C LYS A 66 -15.43 3.14 -9.21
N LYS A 67 -15.81 4.10 -8.35
CA LYS A 67 -14.87 4.77 -7.45
C LYS A 67 -14.20 3.82 -6.46
N LEU A 68 -14.94 2.83 -5.93
CA LEU A 68 -14.37 1.81 -5.06
C LEU A 68 -13.39 0.91 -5.79
N ALA A 69 -13.66 0.56 -7.06
CA ALA A 69 -12.74 -0.21 -7.88
C ALA A 69 -11.45 0.57 -8.20
N GLU A 70 -11.56 1.85 -8.54
CA GLU A 70 -10.42 2.75 -8.75
C GLU A 70 -9.57 2.88 -7.47
N ALA A 71 -10.21 3.11 -6.32
CA ALA A 71 -9.54 3.20 -5.02
C ALA A 71 -8.82 1.89 -4.63
N ARG A 72 -9.37 0.71 -4.96
CA ARG A 72 -8.68 -0.57 -4.77
C ARG A 72 -7.46 -0.69 -5.67
N GLY A 73 -7.55 -0.20 -6.91
CA GLY A 73 -6.44 -0.14 -7.85
C GLY A 73 -5.30 0.71 -7.32
N GLU A 74 -5.60 1.92 -6.85
CA GLU A 74 -4.61 2.81 -6.23
C GLU A 74 -3.99 2.19 -4.97
N ALA A 75 -4.80 1.63 -4.07
CA ALA A 75 -4.30 0.95 -2.88
C ALA A 75 -3.30 -0.17 -3.23
N THR A 76 -3.58 -0.95 -4.28
CA THR A 76 -2.70 -2.01 -4.77
C THR A 76 -1.42 -1.46 -5.39
N TYR A 77 -1.49 -0.32 -6.08
CA TYR A 77 -0.32 0.36 -6.63
C TYR A 77 0.63 0.84 -5.52
N TYR A 78 0.09 1.51 -4.49
CA TYR A 78 0.87 1.96 -3.34
C TYR A 78 1.39 0.80 -2.48
N GLU A 79 0.66 -0.31 -2.38
CA GLU A 79 1.14 -1.54 -1.73
C GLU A 79 2.38 -2.10 -2.43
N ARG A 80 2.35 -2.15 -3.77
CA ARG A 80 3.50 -2.59 -4.57
C ARG A 80 4.68 -1.64 -4.43
N LEU A 81 4.45 -0.33 -4.47
CA LEU A 81 5.50 0.66 -4.24
C LEU A 81 6.11 0.51 -2.85
N ALA A 82 5.29 0.39 -1.80
CA ALA A 82 5.77 0.18 -0.44
C ALA A 82 6.60 -1.10 -0.32
N SER A 83 6.15 -2.20 -0.93
CA SER A 83 6.87 -3.48 -0.94
C SER A 83 8.20 -3.39 -1.71
N GLN A 84 8.22 -2.75 -2.88
CA GLN A 84 9.45 -2.51 -3.64
C GLN A 84 10.44 -1.63 -2.88
N LEU A 85 9.94 -0.58 -2.22
CA LEU A 85 10.75 0.30 -1.38
C LEU A 85 11.32 -0.43 -0.16
N GLN A 86 10.53 -1.32 0.43
CA GLN A 86 10.97 -2.18 1.54
C GLN A 86 12.11 -3.10 1.09
N MET A 87 11.89 -3.80 -0.02
CA MET A 87 12.85 -4.77 -0.57
C MET A 87 14.15 -4.08 -1.00
N GLY A 88 14.04 -2.91 -1.65
CA GLY A 88 15.18 -2.05 -1.98
C GLY A 88 15.94 -1.56 -0.75
N GLY A 89 15.23 -1.12 0.29
CA GLY A 89 15.81 -0.71 1.57
C GLY A 89 16.57 -1.83 2.27
N ILE A 90 16.03 -3.06 2.28
CA ILE A 90 16.72 -4.25 2.82
C ILE A 90 18.01 -4.54 2.05
N ILE A 91 17.96 -4.55 0.71
CA ILE A 91 19.15 -4.82 -0.12
C ILE A 91 20.25 -3.79 0.15
N LEU A 92 19.88 -2.50 0.20
CA LEU A 92 20.80 -1.41 0.51
C LEU A 92 21.45 -1.57 1.89
N LEU A 93 20.67 -1.97 2.90
CA LEU A 93 21.19 -2.23 4.25
C LEU A 93 22.13 -3.43 4.29
N VAL A 94 21.80 -4.52 3.59
CA VAL A 94 22.65 -5.72 3.52
C VAL A 94 23.99 -5.41 2.83
N ILE A 95 23.96 -4.71 1.70
CA ILE A 95 25.17 -4.29 0.98
C ILE A 95 25.99 -3.31 1.83
N GLY A 96 25.34 -2.31 2.44
CA GLY A 96 25.97 -1.33 3.30
C GLY A 96 26.66 -1.97 4.51
N ALA A 97 25.96 -2.89 5.20
CA ALA A 97 26.51 -3.64 6.34
C ALA A 97 27.67 -4.55 5.92
N GLY A 98 27.55 -5.23 4.77
CA GLY A 98 28.63 -6.04 4.19
C GLY A 98 29.89 -5.22 3.91
N MET A 99 29.75 -4.10 3.21
CA MET A 99 30.86 -3.19 2.93
C MET A 99 31.49 -2.61 4.21
N PHE A 100 30.69 -2.32 5.23
CA PHE A 100 31.17 -1.81 6.51
C PHE A 100 32.00 -2.85 7.28
N LEU A 101 31.51 -4.10 7.36
CA LEU A 101 32.19 -5.20 8.06
C LEU A 101 33.48 -5.63 7.35
N PHE A 102 33.44 -5.79 6.02
CA PHE A 102 34.64 -6.13 5.24
C PHE A 102 35.65 -4.98 5.19
N GLY A 103 35.19 -3.73 5.13
CA GLY A 103 36.05 -2.54 5.21
C GLY A 103 36.67 -2.31 6.59
N LYS A 104 36.11 -2.90 7.65
CA LYS A 104 36.70 -2.89 9.00
C LYS A 104 37.78 -3.96 9.19
N ARG A 105 37.71 -5.09 8.48
CA ARG A 105 38.73 -6.16 8.54
C ARG A 105 40.01 -5.88 7.74
N ARG A 106 39.95 -4.96 6.77
CA ARG A 106 41.06 -4.66 5.85
C ARG A 106 41.88 -3.42 6.24
N SER A 107 41.54 -2.76 7.35
CA SER A 107 42.23 -1.60 7.94
C SER A 107 42.60 -1.93 9.36
#